data_AF-A0A8H5AU87-F1
#
_entry.id   AF-A0A8H5AU87-F1
#
_cell.length_a   1.000
_cell.length_b   1.000
_cell.length_c   1.000
_cell.angle_alpha   90.00
_cell.angle_beta   90.00
_cell.angle_gamma   90.00
#
_symmetry.space_group_name_H-M   'P 1'
#
loop_
_entity.id
_entity.type
_entity.pdbx_description
1 polymer ?
#
loop_
_entity_poly.entity_id
_entity_poly.type
_entity_poly.pdbx_seq_one_letter_code
_entity_poly.pdbx_strand_id
1 'polypeptide(L)'
;MSIHLSETDMIVEPDNINNAGNTVDEPIIISSGPARAWPGGERVCDMAKGFERLVGISHGLPSEFEKTFPGVEFKSTTYQKNRRFWLSLPQSERLAARENTSTWVSWRKTQPMWKNISCS
;
A
#
# COMPACT_ATOMS: atom_id res chain seq x y z
N MET A 1 -26.80 -71.10 -15.53
CA MET A 1 -27.92 -70.23 -15.12
C MET A 1 -27.74 -68.90 -15.81
N SER A 2 -28.70 -68.53 -16.64
CA SER A 2 -28.76 -67.30 -17.42
C SER A 2 -29.41 -66.17 -16.64
N ILE A 3 -28.94 -64.94 -16.83
CA ILE A 3 -29.65 -63.66 -16.69
C ILE A 3 -28.69 -62.59 -17.23
N HIS A 4 -29.05 -61.53 -17.95
CA HIS A 4 -30.17 -61.11 -18.79
C HIS A 4 -29.65 -59.81 -19.46
N LEU A 5 -30.07 -59.52 -20.70
CA LEU A 5 -29.84 -58.28 -21.46
C LEU A 5 -30.30 -57.02 -20.64
N SER A 6 -29.98 -55.74 -20.89
CA SER A 6 -29.71 -54.96 -22.11
C SER A 6 -29.17 -53.56 -21.75
N GLU A 7 -28.58 -52.89 -22.76
CA GLU A 7 -28.81 -51.49 -23.22
C GLU A 7 -28.81 -50.27 -22.28
N THR A 8 -27.87 -49.35 -22.59
CA THR A 8 -28.04 -47.90 -22.87
C THR A 8 -28.62 -47.00 -21.78
N ASP A 9 -27.79 -46.08 -21.25
CA ASP A 9 -27.82 -44.65 -21.59
C ASP A 9 -26.93 -43.81 -20.65
N MET A 10 -26.62 -42.59 -21.11
CA MET A 10 -25.99 -41.46 -20.40
C MET A 10 -24.50 -41.20 -20.68
N ILE A 11 -24.26 -40.71 -21.90
CA ILE A 11 -23.63 -39.41 -22.24
C ILE A 11 -22.99 -38.68 -21.05
N VAL A 12 -21.68 -38.40 -21.13
CA VAL A 12 -21.07 -37.06 -20.98
C VAL A 12 -19.71 -37.12 -21.70
N GLU A 13 -19.62 -36.49 -22.88
CA GLU A 13 -18.33 -35.93 -23.33
C GLU A 13 -17.97 -34.80 -22.38
N PRO A 14 -16.70 -34.69 -22.00
CA PRO A 14 -16.12 -33.37 -21.93
C PRO A 14 -14.85 -33.30 -22.78
N ASP A 15 -15.04 -32.66 -23.93
CA ASP A 15 -14.21 -31.58 -24.44
C ASP A 15 -12.75 -31.56 -23.98
N ASN A 16 -11.88 -31.98 -24.90
CA ASN A 16 -10.86 -31.11 -25.48
C ASN A 16 -10.39 -29.97 -24.56
N ILE A 17 -9.35 -30.23 -23.77
CA ILE A 17 -8.58 -29.20 -23.06
C ILE A 17 -7.80 -28.40 -24.11
N ASN A 18 -8.51 -27.51 -24.81
CA ASN A 18 -7.95 -26.38 -25.52
C ASN A 18 -8.34 -25.13 -24.75
N ASN A 19 -7.61 -24.83 -23.69
CA ASN A 19 -7.51 -23.49 -23.14
C ASN A 19 -6.18 -23.36 -22.38
N ALA A 20 -5.08 -23.41 -23.13
CA ALA A 20 -3.91 -22.62 -22.77
C ALA A 20 -4.37 -21.15 -22.89
N GLY A 21 -4.93 -20.65 -21.79
CA GLY A 21 -5.41 -19.28 -21.69
C GLY A 21 -4.29 -18.33 -22.06
N ASN A 22 -4.50 -17.64 -23.18
CA ASN A 22 -4.02 -16.30 -23.50
C ASN A 22 -3.04 -15.74 -22.47
N THR A 23 -1.74 -15.91 -22.73
CA THR A 23 -0.74 -14.95 -22.27
C THR A 23 -1.01 -13.65 -23.03
N VAL A 24 -2.00 -12.90 -22.57
CA VAL A 24 -2.04 -11.49 -22.89
C VAL A 24 -0.86 -10.88 -22.16
N ASP A 25 0.21 -10.65 -22.93
CA ASP A 25 1.28 -9.71 -22.63
C ASP A 25 0.66 -8.30 -22.68
N GLU A 26 -0.40 -8.08 -21.90
CA GLU A 26 -0.95 -6.75 -21.71
C GLU A 26 0.09 -6.00 -20.86
N PRO A 27 0.63 -4.88 -21.35
CA PRO A 27 1.41 -4.01 -20.49
C PRO A 27 0.51 -3.68 -19.31
N ILE A 28 0.96 -3.95 -18.09
CA ILE A 28 0.31 -3.45 -16.89
C ILE A 28 0.32 -1.93 -17.03
N ILE A 29 -0.78 -1.37 -17.55
CA ILE A 29 -1.01 0.06 -17.55
C ILE A 29 -1.23 0.38 -16.08
N ILE A 30 -0.13 0.69 -15.38
CA ILE A 30 -0.17 1.32 -14.07
C ILE A 30 -0.83 2.67 -14.34
N SER A 31 -2.16 2.68 -14.29
CA SER A 31 -2.95 3.87 -14.48
C SER A 31 -2.48 4.83 -13.40
N SER A 32 -1.70 5.82 -13.82
CA SER A 32 -1.29 6.95 -13.01
C SER A 32 -2.56 7.75 -12.75
N GLY A 33 -3.38 7.24 -11.83
CA GLY A 33 -4.51 7.96 -11.28
C GLY A 33 -4.01 9.30 -10.74
N PRO A 34 -4.90 10.31 -10.63
CA PRO A 34 -4.50 11.63 -10.18
C PRO A 34 -3.72 11.52 -8.87
N ALA A 35 -2.55 12.15 -8.82
CA ALA A 35 -1.68 12.11 -7.65
C ALA A 35 -2.45 12.52 -6.40
N ARG A 36 -2.43 11.67 -5.37
CA ARG A 36 -3.15 11.91 -4.12
C ARG A 36 -2.37 12.88 -3.24
N ALA A 37 -3.11 13.72 -2.53
CA ALA A 37 -2.53 14.70 -1.62
C ALA A 37 -2.00 14.02 -0.33
N TRP A 38 -0.69 14.13 -0.12
CA TRP A 38 -0.04 13.67 1.10
C TRP A 38 -0.18 14.68 2.24
N PRO A 39 -0.33 14.27 3.52
CA PRO A 39 -0.45 12.89 4.03
C PRO A 39 -1.91 12.48 4.30
N GLY A 40 -2.88 13.05 3.58
CA GLY A 40 -4.30 12.98 3.95
C GLY A 40 -4.88 11.56 3.98
N GLY A 41 -4.49 10.73 3.01
CA GLY A 41 -4.97 9.36 2.86
C GLY A 41 -4.09 8.30 3.54
N GLU A 42 -2.91 8.67 4.03
CA GLU A 42 -1.95 7.69 4.52
C GLU A 42 -2.29 7.22 5.94
N ARG A 43 -2.17 5.91 6.18
CA ARG A 43 -2.32 5.34 7.52
C ARG A 43 -1.06 5.58 8.33
N VAL A 44 -1.21 5.64 9.65
CA VAL A 44 -0.08 5.86 10.56
C VAL A 44 0.98 4.76 10.41
N CYS A 45 0.55 3.49 10.31
CA CYS A 45 1.46 2.36 10.12
C CYS A 45 2.29 2.48 8.82
N ASP A 46 1.67 2.92 7.73
CA ASP A 46 2.33 3.05 6.43
C ASP A 46 3.31 4.22 6.43
N MET A 47 2.93 5.32 7.09
CA MET A 47 3.81 6.47 7.33
C MET A 47 5.02 6.10 8.19
N ALA A 48 4.83 5.35 9.27
CA ALA A 48 5.91 4.88 10.13
C ALA A 48 6.93 4.06 9.33
N LYS A 49 6.47 3.05 8.60
CA LYS A 49 7.30 2.22 7.71
C LYS A 49 8.01 3.08 6.65
N GLY A 50 7.31 4.05 6.08
CA GLY A 50 7.89 4.93 5.07
C GLY A 50 8.98 5.83 5.61
N PHE A 51 8.80 6.43 6.80
CA PHE A 51 9.87 7.22 7.42
C PHE A 51 11.08 6.38 7.82
N GLU A 52 10.87 5.13 8.23
CA GLU A 52 11.95 4.19 8.53
C GLU A 52 12.71 3.79 7.27
N ARG A 53 12.01 3.51 6.17
CA ARG A 53 12.63 3.18 4.88
C ARG A 53 13.41 4.36 4.29
N LEU A 54 12.89 5.57 4.47
CA LEU A 54 13.50 6.80 3.96
C LEU A 54 14.58 7.38 4.90
N VAL A 55 14.87 6.73 6.03
CA VAL A 55 15.91 7.21 6.94
C VAL A 55 17.28 7.11 6.27
N GLY A 56 18.06 8.19 6.33
CA GLY A 56 19.41 8.23 5.75
C GLY A 56 19.46 8.47 4.24
N ILE A 57 18.33 8.56 3.53
CA ILE A 57 18.31 8.88 2.10
C ILE A 57 18.49 10.39 1.91
N SER A 58 19.65 10.78 1.41
CA SER A 58 20.00 12.18 1.12
C SER A 58 19.79 12.54 -0.36
N HIS A 59 20.11 11.62 -1.27
CA HIS A 59 19.96 11.79 -2.72
C HIS A 59 18.78 10.96 -3.25
N GLY A 60 18.03 11.51 -4.20
CA GLY A 60 16.91 10.77 -4.82
C GLY A 60 15.68 10.61 -3.93
N LEU A 61 15.57 11.37 -2.83
CA LEU A 61 14.44 11.31 -1.89
C LEU A 61 13.05 11.36 -2.57
N PRO A 62 12.79 12.21 -3.59
CA PRO A 62 11.50 12.20 -4.28
C PRO A 62 11.18 10.85 -4.94
N SER A 63 12.16 10.22 -5.58
CA SER A 63 11.99 8.93 -6.26
C SER A 63 11.78 7.80 -5.24
N GLU A 64 12.54 7.79 -4.15
CA GLU A 64 12.37 6.80 -3.09
C GLU A 64 11.07 7.00 -2.31
N PHE A 65 10.62 8.24 -2.19
CA PHE A 65 9.31 8.56 -1.62
C PHE A 65 8.19 7.96 -2.48
N GLU A 66 8.23 8.14 -3.80
CA GLU A 66 7.23 7.58 -4.71
C GLU A 66 7.21 6.05 -4.68
N LYS A 67 8.36 5.38 -4.58
CA LYS A 67 8.45 3.93 -4.36
C LYS A 67 7.85 3.46 -3.03
N THR A 68 7.80 4.35 -2.04
CA THR A 68 7.26 4.08 -0.71
C THR A 68 5.76 4.40 -0.63
N PHE A 69 5.33 5.47 -1.29
CA PHE A 69 3.95 5.96 -1.33
C PHE A 69 3.53 6.11 -2.80
N PRO A 70 3.16 5.01 -3.48
CA PRO A 70 2.84 5.06 -4.90
C PRO A 70 1.60 5.90 -5.17
N GLY A 71 1.67 6.74 -6.21
CA GLY A 71 0.59 7.64 -6.61
C GLY A 71 0.36 8.82 -5.65
N VAL A 72 1.36 9.16 -4.84
CA VAL A 72 1.31 10.26 -3.88
C VAL A 72 2.29 11.36 -4.28
N GLU A 73 1.81 12.60 -4.28
CA GLU A 73 2.65 13.74 -4.63
C GLU A 73 3.70 14.03 -3.54
N PHE A 74 4.99 13.98 -3.89
CA PHE A 74 6.06 14.39 -2.99
C PHE A 74 6.11 15.92 -2.86
N LYS A 75 5.88 16.43 -1.65
CA LYS A 75 6.12 17.83 -1.29
C LYS A 75 7.18 17.92 -0.21
N SER A 76 8.36 18.45 -0.56
CA SER A 76 9.50 18.52 0.35
C SER A 76 9.19 19.22 1.68
N THR A 77 8.49 20.36 1.65
CA THR A 77 8.12 21.10 2.87
C THR A 77 7.20 20.29 3.79
N THR A 78 6.17 19.67 3.22
CA THR A 78 5.27 18.78 3.96
C THR A 78 6.06 17.59 4.51
N TYR A 79 6.89 16.94 3.70
CA TYR A 79 7.69 15.79 4.10
C TYR A 79 8.59 16.12 5.29
N GLN A 80 9.38 17.19 5.19
CA GLN A 80 10.30 17.60 6.26
C GLN A 80 9.55 17.93 7.55
N LYS A 81 8.39 18.61 7.48
CA LYS A 81 7.56 18.90 8.66
C LYS A 81 7.12 17.61 9.36
N ASN A 82 6.59 16.65 8.62
CA ASN A 82 6.10 15.39 9.19
C ASN A 82 7.25 14.47 9.64
N ARG A 83 8.40 14.50 8.94
CA ARG A 83 9.61 13.79 9.36
C ARG A 83 10.17 14.35 10.66
N ARG A 84 10.22 15.68 10.80
CA ARG A 84 10.64 16.35 12.05
C ARG A 84 9.73 15.96 13.21
N PHE A 85 8.41 15.91 12.96
CA PHE A 85 7.45 15.41 13.93
C PHE A 85 7.67 13.95 14.27
N TRP A 86 7.84 13.08 13.28
CA TRP A 86 8.13 11.66 13.51
C TRP A 86 9.37 11.47 14.38
N LEU A 87 10.45 12.20 14.11
CA LEU A 87 11.70 12.11 14.87
C LEU A 87 11.63 12.73 16.27
N SER A 88 10.68 13.63 16.53
CA SER A 88 10.49 14.21 17.87
C SER A 88 9.67 13.31 18.80
N LEU A 89 9.02 12.28 18.27
CA LEU A 89 8.26 11.32 19.07
C LEU A 89 9.19 10.36 19.84
N PRO A 90 8.84 10.01 21.08
CA PRO A 90 9.50 8.93 21.82
C PRO A 90 9.52 7.63 21.03
N GLN A 91 10.52 6.78 21.29
CA GLN A 91 10.62 5.49 20.61
C GLN A 91 9.38 4.61 20.85
N SER A 92 8.80 4.64 22.06
CA SER A 92 7.57 3.91 22.38
C SER A 92 6.39 4.30 21.49
N GLU A 93 6.19 5.61 21.25
CA GLU A 93 5.14 6.12 20.36
C GLU A 93 5.39 5.73 18.89
N ARG A 94 6.65 5.77 18.45
CA ARG A 94 7.00 5.31 17.10
C ARG A 94 6.76 3.82 16.91
N LEU A 95 7.01 3.01 17.93
CA LEU A 95 6.67 1.58 17.90
C LEU A 95 5.15 1.37 17.88
N ALA A 96 4.39 2.07 18.71
CA ALA A 96 2.93 1.99 18.74
C ALA A 96 2.29 2.44 17.40
N ALA A 97 2.90 3.42 16.72
CA ALA A 97 2.46 3.89 15.41
C ALA A 97 2.52 2.79 14.32
N ARG A 98 3.41 1.79 14.44
CA ARG A 98 3.53 0.70 13.45
C ARG A 98 2.28 -0.18 13.36
N GLU A 99 1.55 -0.30 14.47
CA GLU A 99 0.31 -1.07 14.56
C GLU A 99 -0.94 -0.18 14.42
N ASN A 100 -0.76 1.13 14.28
CA ASN A 100 -1.88 2.08 14.26
C ASN A 100 -2.50 2.18 12.87
N THR A 101 -3.76 1.78 12.77
CA THR A 101 -4.52 1.71 11.52
C THR A 101 -5.24 3.01 11.15
N SER A 102 -5.28 3.99 12.06
CA SER A 102 -5.91 5.28 11.83
C SER A 102 -5.15 6.13 10.79
N THR A 103 -5.79 7.19 10.30
CA THR A 103 -5.15 8.11 9.36
C THR A 103 -4.11 8.97 10.05
N TRP A 104 -3.00 9.23 9.36
CA TRP A 104 -1.90 10.03 9.87
C TRP A 104 -2.34 11.43 10.32
N VAL A 105 -3.25 12.05 9.56
CA VAL A 105 -3.76 13.39 9.87
C VAL A 105 -4.54 13.43 11.18
N SER A 106 -5.36 12.42 11.45
CA SER A 106 -6.14 12.33 12.68
C SER A 106 -5.23 12.02 13.87
N TRP A 107 -4.34 11.05 13.72
CA TRP A 107 -3.43 10.63 14.78
C TRP A 107 -2.42 11.72 15.17
N ARG A 108 -1.76 12.38 14.21
CA ARG A 108 -0.77 13.42 14.56
C ARG A 108 -1.39 14.57 15.36
N LYS A 109 -2.68 14.86 15.17
CA LYS A 109 -3.40 15.90 15.93
C LYS A 109 -3.63 15.53 17.39
N THR A 110 -3.64 14.24 17.74
CA THR A 110 -3.73 13.80 19.14
C THR A 110 -2.39 13.92 19.87
N GLN A 111 -1.28 14.00 19.12
CA GLN A 111 0.06 14.02 19.68
C GLN A 111 0.46 15.44 20.14
N PRO A 112 0.88 15.62 21.42
CA PRO A 112 1.28 16.92 21.95
C PRO A 112 2.37 17.61 21.12
N MET A 113 3.33 16.81 20.63
CA MET A 113 4.49 17.28 19.86
C MET A 113 4.11 17.93 18.52
N TRP A 114 2.95 17.59 17.95
CA TRP A 114 2.49 18.19 16.69
C TRP A 114 2.13 19.68 16.84
N LYS A 115 1.61 20.07 18.01
CA LYS A 115 1.25 21.46 18.31
C LYS A 115 2.49 22.35 18.30
N ASN A 116 3.58 21.86 18.90
CA ASN A 116 4.83 22.61 19.02
C ASN A 116 5.56 22.81 17.68
N ILE A 117 5.35 21.92 16.71
CA ILE A 117 6.00 21.97 15.38
C ILE A 117 5.27 22.91 14.41
N SER A 118 4.04 23.31 14.74
CA SER A 118 3.19 24.14 13.89
C SER A 118 3.35 25.65 14.13
N CYS A 119 4.11 26.05 15.15
CA CYS A 119 4.32 27.44 15.57
C CYS A 119 5.75 27.96 15.32
N SER A 120 6.54 27.30 14.47
CA SER A 120 7.92 27.71 14.15
C SER A 120 8.10 27.91 12.66
#